data_AF-A0A0F7SG19-F1
#
_entry.id   AF-A0A0F7SG19-F1
#
_cell.length_a   1.000
_cell.length_b   1.000
_cell.length_c   1.000
_cell.angle_alpha   90.00
_cell.angle_beta   90.00
_cell.angle_gamma   90.00
#
_symmetry.space_group_name_H-M   'P 1'
#
loop_
_entity.id
_entity.type
_entity.pdbx_description
1 polymer ?
#
loop_
_entity_poly.entity_id
_entity_poly.type
_entity_poly.pdbx_seq_one_letter_code
_entity_poly.pdbx_strand_id
1 'polypeptide(L)'
;MNLRSFMHFTATMDFHSSYKILEPYATQAPAQAGSLFITYNDLTLSQKWHRVELHSILVEPSTSPTATLDEKEIRLFLLGWRKEDERPRVMIPMALNQPLSTKWFKTTFSSLLSHPAYIEAGLPQSKECTPSTEGESDPPVIYTASVGKDSSVVYYRVAKGIEKPHDVPE
;
A
#
# COMPACT_ATOMS: atom_id res chain seq x y z
N MET A 1 16.55 -6.92 -13.84
CA MET A 1 15.53 -7.98 -13.75
C MET A 1 15.46 -8.68 -15.10
N ASN A 2 15.61 -10.01 -15.14
CA ASN A 2 15.75 -10.76 -16.40
C ASN A 2 14.38 -11.30 -16.85
N LEU A 3 14.02 -11.11 -18.12
CA LEU A 3 12.70 -11.40 -18.71
C LEU A 3 12.25 -12.85 -18.51
N ARG A 4 13.21 -13.79 -18.39
CA ARG A 4 12.95 -15.21 -18.10
C ARG A 4 12.40 -15.47 -16.70
N SER A 5 12.77 -14.66 -15.71
CA SER A 5 12.20 -14.76 -14.35
C SER A 5 10.76 -14.26 -14.29
N PHE A 6 10.41 -13.32 -15.18
CA PHE A 6 9.03 -12.84 -15.35
C PHE A 6 8.17 -13.91 -16.03
N MET A 7 8.68 -14.55 -17.09
CA MET A 7 7.93 -15.58 -17.84
C MET A 7 7.75 -16.92 -17.10
N HIS A 8 8.66 -17.32 -16.20
CA HIS A 8 8.44 -18.51 -15.37
C HIS A 8 7.43 -18.25 -14.23
N PHE A 9 7.29 -17.00 -13.79
CA PHE A 9 6.32 -16.58 -12.78
C PHE A 9 4.89 -16.48 -13.34
N THR A 10 4.73 -16.14 -14.63
CA THR A 10 3.41 -16.02 -15.27
C THR A 10 2.72 -17.37 -15.49
N ALA A 11 3.44 -18.42 -15.87
CA ALA A 11 2.83 -19.67 -16.34
C ALA A 11 2.06 -20.49 -15.28
N THR A 12 2.25 -20.23 -13.97
CA THR A 12 1.50 -20.90 -12.89
C THR A 12 0.36 -20.06 -12.31
N MET A 13 0.32 -18.74 -12.58
CA MET A 13 -0.69 -17.83 -12.03
C MET A 13 -1.96 -17.70 -12.89
N ASP A 14 -1.91 -18.12 -14.15
CA ASP A 14 -3.01 -17.97 -15.13
C ASP A 14 -4.30 -18.73 -14.77
N PHE A 15 -4.25 -19.64 -13.78
CA PHE A 15 -5.39 -20.48 -13.40
C PHE A 15 -6.21 -19.96 -12.20
N HIS A 16 -5.72 -18.97 -11.45
CA HIS A 16 -6.43 -18.48 -10.26
C HIS A 16 -7.34 -17.28 -10.59
N SER A 17 -8.57 -17.27 -10.07
CA SER A 17 -9.57 -16.22 -10.34
C SER A 17 -9.08 -14.81 -10.00
N SER A 18 -8.22 -14.67 -8.98
CA SER A 18 -7.62 -13.38 -8.60
C SER A 18 -6.65 -12.84 -9.66
N TYR A 19 -6.02 -13.68 -10.49
CA TYR A 19 -5.07 -13.20 -11.49
C TYR A 19 -5.73 -12.26 -12.49
N LYS A 20 -6.93 -12.59 -12.99
CA LYS A 20 -7.69 -11.74 -13.93
C LYS A 20 -7.99 -10.35 -13.37
N ILE A 21 -8.15 -10.24 -12.06
CA ILE A 21 -8.41 -8.97 -11.36
C ILE A 21 -7.12 -8.14 -11.26
N LEU A 22 -5.98 -8.81 -11.05
CA LEU A 22 -4.71 -8.18 -10.72
C LEU A 22 -3.84 -7.89 -11.95
N GLU A 23 -4.01 -8.62 -13.05
CA GLU A 23 -3.20 -8.52 -14.28
C GLU A 23 -3.03 -7.08 -14.81
N PRO A 24 -4.09 -6.24 -14.90
CA PRO A 24 -3.95 -4.87 -15.39
C PRO A 24 -3.00 -4.03 -14.53
N TYR A 25 -2.93 -4.31 -13.24
CA TYR A 25 -2.12 -3.57 -12.28
C TYR A 25 -0.70 -4.16 -12.16
N ALA A 26 -0.58 -5.49 -12.22
CA ALA A 26 0.70 -6.18 -12.24
C ALA A 26 1.58 -5.73 -13.41
N THR A 27 0.96 -5.43 -14.55
CA THR A 27 1.66 -4.89 -15.73
C THR A 27 2.13 -3.44 -15.53
N GLN A 28 1.39 -2.63 -14.77
CA GLN A 28 1.73 -1.23 -14.47
C GLN A 28 2.88 -1.10 -13.46
N ALA A 29 2.93 -2.00 -12.48
CA ALA A 29 3.99 -2.01 -11.46
C ALA A 29 4.61 -3.42 -11.30
N PRO A 30 5.46 -3.86 -12.25
CA PRO A 30 6.04 -5.20 -12.24
C PRO A 30 6.82 -5.55 -10.98
N ALA A 31 7.44 -4.55 -10.34
CA ALA A 31 8.17 -4.72 -9.08
C ALA A 31 7.27 -5.10 -7.90
N GLN A 32 5.98 -4.72 -7.93
CA GLN A 32 5.00 -5.06 -6.90
C GLN A 32 4.16 -6.30 -7.25
N ALA A 33 4.20 -6.80 -8.49
CA ALA A 33 3.28 -7.83 -8.99
C ALA A 33 3.24 -9.09 -8.11
N GLY A 34 4.40 -9.63 -7.72
CA GLY A 34 4.45 -10.83 -6.87
C GLY A 34 3.89 -10.60 -5.48
N SER A 35 4.31 -9.51 -4.82
CA SER A 35 3.81 -9.15 -3.49
C SER A 35 2.33 -8.80 -3.51
N LEU A 36 1.84 -8.19 -4.58
CA LEU A 36 0.43 -7.88 -4.78
C LEU A 36 -0.42 -9.15 -4.80
N PHE A 37 -0.03 -10.14 -5.60
CA PHE A 37 -0.77 -11.40 -5.72
C PHE A 37 -0.87 -12.14 -4.38
N ILE A 38 0.28 -12.28 -3.70
CA ILE A 38 0.34 -12.95 -2.40
C ILE A 38 -0.49 -12.18 -1.37
N THR A 39 -0.32 -10.85 -1.29
CA THR A 39 -1.07 -10.01 -0.34
C THR A 39 -2.57 -10.08 -0.61
N TYR A 40 -3.01 -9.94 -1.86
CA TYR A 40 -4.42 -9.98 -2.20
C TYR A 40 -5.05 -11.32 -1.80
N ASN A 41 -4.39 -12.44 -2.10
CA ASN A 41 -4.88 -13.76 -1.73
C ASN A 41 -4.86 -13.96 -0.21
N ASP A 42 -3.84 -13.48 0.52
CA ASP A 42 -3.85 -13.58 1.98
C ASP A 42 -5.02 -12.78 2.58
N LEU A 43 -5.24 -11.55 2.12
CA LEU A 43 -6.34 -10.71 2.61
C LEU A 43 -7.70 -11.34 2.33
N THR A 44 -7.92 -11.86 1.12
CA THR A 44 -9.24 -12.36 0.70
C THR A 44 -9.52 -13.79 1.17
N LEU A 45 -8.52 -14.68 1.19
CA LEU A 45 -8.71 -16.11 1.48
C LEU A 45 -8.35 -16.46 2.92
N SER A 46 -7.19 -16.00 3.42
CA SER A 46 -6.71 -16.32 4.77
C SER A 46 -7.38 -15.42 5.82
N GLN A 47 -7.26 -14.11 5.63
CA GLN A 47 -7.78 -13.08 6.55
C GLN A 47 -9.27 -12.80 6.33
N LYS A 48 -9.85 -13.29 5.21
CA LYS A 48 -11.28 -13.23 4.89
C LYS A 48 -11.86 -11.80 4.92
N TRP A 49 -11.11 -10.84 4.40
CA TRP A 49 -11.60 -9.48 4.21
C TRP A 49 -12.77 -9.52 3.22
N HIS A 50 -13.88 -8.85 3.57
CA HIS A 50 -15.11 -8.98 2.80
C HIS A 50 -15.12 -8.11 1.55
N ARG A 51 -14.25 -7.10 1.48
CA ARG A 51 -14.05 -6.23 0.32
C ARG A 51 -12.59 -5.83 0.25
N VAL A 52 -12.00 -5.98 -0.93
CA VAL A 52 -10.63 -5.55 -1.23
C VAL A 52 -10.63 -4.93 -2.62
N GLU A 53 -10.23 -3.68 -2.70
CA GLU A 53 -10.16 -2.89 -3.93
C GLU A 53 -8.73 -2.53 -4.24
N LEU A 54 -8.42 -2.40 -5.53
CA LEU A 54 -7.07 -2.14 -5.99
C LEU A 54 -6.99 -0.79 -6.70
N HIS A 55 -6.02 0.01 -6.29
CA HIS A 55 -5.85 1.37 -6.74
C HIS A 55 -4.36 1.63 -7.01
N SER A 56 -4.07 2.65 -7.82
CA SER A 56 -2.71 3.07 -8.13
C SER A 56 -2.53 4.56 -7.83
N ILE A 57 -1.36 4.92 -7.32
CA ILE A 57 -0.92 6.31 -7.18
C ILE A 57 0.27 6.55 -8.08
N LEU A 58 0.28 7.72 -8.72
CA LEU A 58 1.47 8.24 -9.38
C LEU A 58 2.28 9.01 -8.35
N VAL A 59 3.52 8.58 -8.13
CA VAL A 59 4.44 9.23 -7.23
C VAL A 59 5.40 10.07 -8.06
N GLU A 60 5.25 11.38 -7.93
CA GLU A 60 6.15 12.34 -8.56
C GLU A 60 7.49 12.36 -7.82
N PRO A 61 8.62 12.50 -8.54
CA PRO A 61 9.90 12.69 -7.89
C PRO A 61 9.87 13.95 -7.03
N SER A 62 10.35 13.83 -5.80
CA SER A 62 10.58 14.97 -4.90
C SER A 62 11.27 16.08 -5.67
N THR A 63 10.77 17.31 -5.53
CA THR A 63 11.14 18.57 -6.23
C THR A 63 12.63 18.91 -6.17
N SER A 64 13.47 18.06 -6.75
CA SER A 64 14.87 18.32 -7.02
C SER A 64 14.92 18.94 -8.42
N PRO A 65 15.61 20.09 -8.60
CA PRO A 65 15.77 20.71 -9.91
C PRO A 65 16.55 19.84 -10.92
N THR A 66 17.06 18.68 -10.48
CA THR A 66 17.75 17.66 -11.30
C THR A 66 16.93 16.40 -11.57
N ALA A 67 15.67 16.31 -11.11
CA ALA A 67 14.83 15.15 -11.38
C ALA A 67 14.55 15.05 -12.89
N THR A 68 14.99 13.96 -13.52
CA THR A 68 14.66 13.67 -14.90
C THR A 68 13.18 13.29 -15.00
N LEU A 69 12.54 13.59 -16.14
CA LEU A 69 11.13 13.26 -16.41
C LEU A 69 10.80 11.76 -16.28
N ASP A 70 11.83 10.90 -16.26
CA ASP A 70 11.72 9.44 -16.21
C ASP A 70 11.54 8.85 -14.79
N GLU A 71 11.45 9.67 -13.74
CA GLU A 71 11.37 9.20 -12.34
C GLU A 71 9.93 9.06 -11.79
N LYS A 72 8.90 9.09 -12.63
CA LYS A 72 7.53 8.84 -12.16
C LYS A 72 7.35 7.36 -11.84
N GLU A 73 7.05 7.08 -10.58
CA GLU A 73 6.85 5.71 -10.08
C GLU A 73 5.36 5.47 -9.84
N ILE A 74 4.80 4.41 -10.43
CA ILE A 74 3.47 3.93 -10.06
C ILE A 74 3.61 3.05 -8.82
N ARG A 75 2.84 3.35 -7.78
CA ARG A 75 2.71 2.48 -6.61
C ARG A 75 1.27 1.99 -6.50
N LEU A 76 1.11 0.70 -6.28
CA LEU A 76 -0.17 0.06 -6.04
C LEU A 76 -0.48 0.01 -4.56
N PHE A 77 -1.75 0.21 -4.22
CA PHE A 77 -2.26 -0.01 -2.88
C PHE A 77 -3.62 -0.71 -2.93
N LEU A 78 -3.89 -1.49 -1.89
CA LEU A 78 -5.15 -2.15 -1.65
C LEU A 78 -5.92 -1.35 -0.62
N LEU A 79 -7.16 -1.03 -0.90
CA LEU A 79 -8.11 -0.52 0.09
C LEU A 79 -9.00 -1.68 0.49
N GLY A 80 -9.08 -2.01 1.77
CA GLY A 80 -9.82 -3.20 2.15
C GLY A 80 -10.50 -3.13 3.52
N TRP A 81 -11.56 -3.90 3.66
CA TRP A 81 -12.45 -3.91 4.82
C TRP A 81 -12.44 -5.27 5.50
N ARG A 82 -12.04 -5.27 6.77
CA ARG A 82 -12.23 -6.41 7.66
C ARG A 82 -13.66 -6.42 8.15
N LYS A 83 -14.20 -7.59 8.46
CA LYS A 83 -15.59 -7.74 8.89
C LYS A 83 -15.89 -7.00 10.18
N GLU A 84 -14.89 -6.88 11.06
CA GLU A 84 -14.99 -6.26 12.37
C GLU A 84 -14.66 -4.76 12.36
N ASP A 85 -14.05 -4.25 11.28
CA ASP A 85 -13.60 -2.87 11.21
C ASP A 85 -14.67 -1.98 10.55
N GLU A 86 -15.00 -0.85 11.18
CA GLU A 86 -15.92 0.14 10.61
C GLU A 86 -15.29 0.92 9.44
N ARG A 87 -13.96 0.96 9.37
CA ARG A 87 -13.21 1.72 8.37
C ARG A 87 -12.28 0.82 7.57
N PRO A 88 -12.08 1.10 6.28
CA PRO A 88 -11.09 0.37 5.50
C PRO A 88 -9.67 0.65 6.00
N ARG A 89 -8.74 -0.20 5.56
CA ARG A 89 -7.31 0.00 5.74
C ARG A 89 -6.63 0.08 4.38
N VAL A 90 -5.62 0.94 4.29
CA VAL A 90 -4.73 0.99 3.14
C VAL A 90 -3.58 0.03 3.35
N MET A 91 -3.42 -0.93 2.44
CA MET A 91 -2.32 -1.89 2.42
C MET A 91 -1.44 -1.65 1.20
N ILE A 92 -0.13 -1.55 1.38
CA ILE A 92 0.83 -1.41 0.29
C ILE A 92 1.64 -2.70 0.19
N PRO A 93 1.41 -3.53 -0.86
CA PRO A 93 2.18 -4.73 -1.07
C PRO A 93 3.60 -4.37 -1.53
N MET A 94 4.59 -5.01 -0.91
CA MET A 94 6.01 -4.80 -1.25
C MET A 94 6.82 -6.04 -0.96
N ALA A 95 7.95 -6.20 -1.66
CA ALA A 95 8.87 -7.30 -1.36
C ALA A 95 9.61 -7.02 -0.05
N LEU A 96 9.90 -8.06 0.73
CA LEU A 96 10.61 -7.92 2.02
C LEU A 96 11.99 -7.27 1.86
N ASN A 97 12.65 -7.48 0.71
CA ASN A 97 13.95 -6.90 0.39
C ASN A 97 13.86 -5.54 -0.32
N GLN A 98 12.67 -4.96 -0.44
CA GLN A 98 12.50 -3.65 -1.06
C GLN A 98 13.02 -2.56 -0.10
N PRO A 99 13.96 -1.71 -0.54
CA PRO A 99 14.50 -0.66 0.32
C PRO A 99 13.43 0.38 0.63
N LEU A 100 13.21 0.65 1.91
CA LEU A 100 12.32 1.69 2.40
C LEU A 100 13.14 2.87 2.91
N SER A 101 12.72 4.08 2.54
CA SER A 101 13.33 5.32 3.01
C SER A 101 12.26 6.28 3.50
N THR A 102 12.64 7.24 4.32
CA THR A 102 11.73 8.32 4.73
C THR A 102 11.19 9.09 3.52
N LYS A 103 11.99 9.25 2.45
CA LYS A 103 11.53 9.82 1.18
C LYS A 103 10.38 9.01 0.59
N TRP A 104 10.52 7.68 0.55
CA TRP A 104 9.49 6.78 0.04
C TRP A 104 8.17 6.98 0.77
N PHE A 105 8.18 6.99 2.11
CA PHE A 105 6.96 7.20 2.90
C PHE A 105 6.36 8.60 2.70
N LYS A 106 7.19 9.65 2.72
CA LYS A 106 6.73 11.03 2.51
C LYS A 106 5.98 11.18 1.19
N THR A 107 6.55 10.67 0.10
CA THR A 107 5.92 10.80 -1.22
C THR A 107 4.69 9.88 -1.34
N THR A 108 4.72 8.67 -0.76
CA THR A 108 3.54 7.79 -0.69
C THR A 108 2.38 8.49 0.01
N PHE A 109 2.58 9.00 1.22
CA PHE A 109 1.53 9.71 1.95
C PHE A 109 1.03 10.93 1.19
N SER A 110 1.92 11.69 0.55
CA SER A 110 1.51 12.86 -0.23
C SER A 110 0.57 12.49 -1.37
N SER A 111 0.94 11.49 -2.20
CA SER A 111 0.10 11.05 -3.32
C SER A 111 -1.17 10.33 -2.86
N LEU A 112 -1.11 9.58 -1.77
CA LEU A 112 -2.24 8.82 -1.24
C LEU A 112 -3.32 9.73 -0.66
N LEU A 113 -2.95 10.75 0.10
CA LEU A 113 -3.91 11.66 0.73
C LEU A 113 -4.71 12.47 -0.28
N SER A 114 -4.13 12.76 -1.45
CA SER A 114 -4.83 13.40 -2.56
C SER A 114 -5.59 12.42 -3.46
N HIS A 115 -5.56 11.11 -3.19
CA HIS A 115 -6.19 10.11 -4.06
C HIS A 115 -7.71 10.05 -3.80
N PRO A 116 -8.58 10.09 -4.84
CA PRO A 116 -10.03 10.10 -4.68
C PRO A 116 -10.56 8.94 -3.83
N ALA A 117 -10.12 7.70 -4.10
CA ALA A 117 -10.56 6.54 -3.32
C ALA A 117 -10.18 6.62 -1.84
N TYR A 118 -9.09 7.30 -1.49
CA TYR A 118 -8.70 7.50 -0.09
C TYR A 118 -9.64 8.48 0.61
N ILE A 119 -10.00 9.56 -0.09
CA ILE A 119 -10.93 10.60 0.40
C ILE A 119 -12.34 10.03 0.54
N GLU A 120 -12.83 9.34 -0.48
CA GLU A 120 -14.16 8.71 -0.52
C GLU A 120 -14.32 7.63 0.54
N ALA A 121 -13.22 6.96 0.91
CA ALA A 121 -13.19 5.99 2.00
C ALA A 121 -13.32 6.61 3.39
N GLY A 122 -13.32 7.94 3.51
CA GLY A 122 -13.42 8.65 4.80
C GLY A 122 -12.21 8.43 5.70
N LEU A 123 -11.03 8.16 5.12
CA LEU A 123 -9.81 7.94 5.89
C LEU A 123 -9.20 9.25 6.43
N PRO A 124 -8.48 9.21 7.56
CA PRO A 124 -7.95 10.43 8.17
C PRO A 124 -6.95 11.17 7.26
N GLN A 125 -7.06 12.50 7.17
CA GLN A 125 -6.26 13.34 6.27
C GLN A 125 -5.07 14.03 6.95
N SER A 126 -5.19 14.35 8.23
CA SER A 126 -4.17 15.02 9.04
C SER A 126 -4.46 14.84 10.54
N LYS A 127 -3.41 15.00 11.37
CA LYS A 127 -3.59 15.46 12.75
C LYS A 127 -3.75 16.97 12.69
N GLU A 128 -4.95 17.52 12.62
CA GLU A 128 -5.14 18.97 12.77
C GLU A 128 -5.11 19.35 14.25
N CYS A 129 -4.15 20.21 14.63
CA CYS A 129 -4.19 20.99 15.88
C CYS A 129 -5.25 22.10 15.72
N THR A 130 -6.52 21.77 15.89
CA THR A 130 -7.57 22.78 16.11
C THR A 130 -7.77 22.96 17.62
N PRO A 131 -7.60 24.18 18.17
CA PRO A 131 -7.90 24.46 19.56
C PRO A 131 -9.42 24.64 19.72
N SER A 132 -10.20 23.57 19.61
CA SER A 132 -11.58 23.49 20.14
C SER A 132 -12.24 22.15 19.85
N THR A 133 -12.66 21.49 20.94
CA THR A 133 -13.52 20.30 21.02
C THR A 133 -12.78 18.96 21.01
N GLU A 134 -12.95 18.23 22.11
CA GLU A 134 -12.37 16.93 22.45
C GLU A 134 -12.73 15.83 21.43
N GLY A 135 -11.99 15.76 20.34
CA GLY A 135 -12.05 14.69 19.35
C GLY A 135 -10.70 14.54 18.69
N GLU A 136 -9.84 13.68 19.26
CA GLU A 136 -8.51 13.40 18.74
C GLU A 136 -8.63 12.74 17.35
N SER A 137 -8.36 13.49 16.28
CA SER A 137 -8.35 12.95 14.92
C SER A 137 -7.11 12.09 14.72
N ASP A 138 -7.31 10.80 14.43
CA ASP A 138 -6.25 9.85 14.16
C ASP A 138 -5.32 10.32 13.04
N PRO A 139 -4.00 10.04 13.13
CA PRO A 139 -3.10 10.30 12.01
C PRO A 139 -3.46 9.42 10.80
N PRO A 140 -3.16 9.86 9.57
CA PRO A 140 -3.20 8.98 8.40
C PRO A 140 -2.32 7.75 8.61
N VAL A 141 -2.86 6.56 8.38
CA VAL A 141 -2.13 5.29 8.54
C VAL A 141 -2.12 4.52 7.23
N ILE A 142 -0.97 3.93 6.91
CA ILE A 142 -0.84 2.88 5.92
C ILE A 142 -0.31 1.61 6.60
N TYR A 143 -0.62 0.47 6.03
CA TYR A 143 -0.01 -0.80 6.38
C TYR A 143 0.87 -1.26 5.23
N THR A 144 2.08 -1.70 5.50
CA THR A 144 2.91 -2.36 4.48
C THR A 144 2.76 -3.87 4.61
N ALA A 145 2.48 -4.55 3.51
CA ALA A 145 2.49 -6.00 3.44
C ALA A 145 3.80 -6.45 2.83
N SER A 146 4.77 -6.80 3.69
CA SER A 146 6.10 -7.22 3.29
C SER A 146 6.11 -8.72 3.01
N VAL A 147 6.39 -9.09 1.76
CA VAL A 147 6.30 -10.47 1.30
C VAL A 147 7.70 -11.09 1.15
N GLY A 148 7.94 -12.19 1.87
CA GLY A 148 9.16 -12.98 1.81
C GLY A 148 9.23 -13.89 0.57
N LYS A 149 10.42 -14.42 0.28
CA LYS A 149 10.61 -15.40 -0.82
C LYS A 149 9.93 -16.74 -0.57
N ASP A 150 9.64 -17.03 0.70
CA ASP A 150 8.89 -18.19 1.17
C ASP A 150 7.36 -17.95 1.16
N SER A 151 6.91 -16.83 0.58
CA SER A 151 5.51 -16.38 0.56
C SER A 151 4.92 -16.07 1.93
N SER A 152 5.76 -15.91 2.96
CA SER A 152 5.32 -15.32 4.24
C SER A 152 4.95 -13.86 4.04
N VAL A 153 3.92 -13.40 4.76
CA VAL A 153 3.46 -12.00 4.74
C VAL A 153 3.54 -11.43 6.15
N VAL A 154 4.23 -10.30 6.27
CA VAL A 154 4.32 -9.54 7.53
C VAL A 154 3.72 -8.16 7.32
N TYR A 155 2.85 -7.76 8.25
CA TYR A 155 2.13 -6.49 8.19
C TYR A 155 2.73 -5.49 9.20
N TYR A 156 3.16 -4.33 8.72
CA TYR A 156 3.62 -3.23 9.58
C TYR A 156 2.68 -2.04 9.48
N ARG A 157 2.30 -1.48 10.62
CA ARG A 157 1.52 -0.23 10.70
C ARG A 157 2.47 0.96 10.64
N VAL A 158 2.22 1.90 9.73
CA VAL A 158 2.98 3.15 9.60
C VAL A 158 2.01 4.33 9.65
N ALA A 159 2.17 5.18 10.67
CA ALA A 159 1.40 6.41 10.80
C ALA A 159 2.17 7.62 10.25
N LYS A 160 1.45 8.57 9.64
CA LYS A 160 1.99 9.86 9.23
C LYS A 160 2.08 10.77 10.46
N GLY A 161 3.28 10.93 11.01
CA GLY A 161 3.54 11.83 12.13
C GLY A 161 4.65 11.30 13.02
N ILE A 162 4.92 12.02 14.11
CA ILE A 162 5.81 11.57 15.19
C ILE A 162 4.89 11.22 16.36
N GLU A 163 4.86 9.94 16.73
CA GLU A 163 4.30 9.52 18.02
C GLU A 163 5.40 9.64 19.08
N LYS A 164 5.08 10.19 20.25
CA LYS A 164 6.05 10.22 21.35
C LYS A 164 6.20 8.79 21.88
N PRO A 165 7.38 8.36 22.33
CA PRO A 165 7.63 6.97 22.75
C PRO A 165 6.70 6.41 23.83
N HIS A 166 6.04 7.28 24.61
CA HIS A 166 5.11 6.88 25.68
C HIS A 166 3.68 6.62 25.20
N ASP A 167 3.34 6.91 23.93
CA ASP A 167 1.98 6.81 23.40
C ASP A 167 1.76 5.59 22.48
N VAL A 168 2.77 4.71 22.33
CA VAL A 168 2.65 3.48 21.51
C VAL A 168 2.00 2.39 22.37
N PRO A 169 0.83 1.85 21.99
CA PRO A 169 0.21 0.75 22.74
C PRO A 169 1.09 -0.51 22.68
N GLU A 170 1.24 -1.20 23.83
CA GLU A 170 1.96 -2.47 23.97
C GLU A 170 1.42 -3.60 23.09
#